data_AF-A0A2E3IYY8-F1
#
_entry.id   AF-A0A2E3IYY8-F1
#
_cell.length_a   1.000
_cell.length_b   1.000
_cell.length_c   1.000
_cell.angle_alpha   90.00
_cell.angle_beta   90.00
_cell.angle_gamma   90.00
#
_symmetry.space_group_name_H-M   'P 1'
#
loop_
_entity.id
_entity.type
_entity.pdbx_description
1 polymer ?
#
loop_
_entity_poly.entity_id
_entity_poly.type
_entity_poly.pdbx_seq_one_letter_code
_entity_poly.pdbx_strand_id
1 'polypeptide(L)'
;MEYAQLITELKGLGFDISRYVLLGLLILFGLLIALTMIFGWHLGLEITVDAQGIVNPSRNFTVKSWQTGVLKTILFRQGQGIGVDELLAEIEDQETRAELEKIDLEMEVQYSRLYELELKMHRERKVLEAQIRRTREEVETAAATGTG
;
A
#
# COMPACT_ATOMS: atom_id res chain seq x y z
N MET A 1 29.57 55.61 86.61
CA MET A 1 29.93 54.32 85.98
C MET A 1 28.72 53.56 85.40
N GLU A 2 27.47 54.00 85.60
CA GLU A 2 26.26 53.36 85.05
C GLU A 2 26.09 53.45 83.52
N TYR A 3 26.56 54.53 82.89
CA TYR A 3 26.37 54.74 81.44
C TYR A 3 27.11 53.74 80.56
N ALA A 4 28.17 53.09 81.06
CA ALA A 4 28.94 52.12 80.29
C ALA A 4 28.20 50.79 80.13
N GLN A 5 27.39 50.37 81.12
CA GLN A 5 26.66 49.10 81.08
C GLN A 5 25.47 49.14 80.11
N LEU A 6 24.75 50.27 80.06
CA LEU A 6 23.62 50.48 79.13
C LEU A 6 24.03 50.41 77.65
N ILE A 7 25.25 50.82 77.30
CA ILE A 7 25.74 50.80 75.90
C ILE A 7 26.09 49.38 75.45
N THR A 8 26.56 48.52 76.35
CA THR A 8 26.85 47.10 76.06
C THR A 8 25.59 46.26 75.88
N GLU A 9 24.52 46.50 76.65
CA GLU A 9 23.24 45.81 76.43
C GLU A 9 22.59 46.22 75.09
N LEU A 10 22.69 47.50 74.69
CA LEU A 10 22.18 47.96 73.40
C LEU A 10 22.92 47.37 72.19
N LYS A 11 24.22 47.07 72.32
CA LYS A 11 25.02 46.46 71.25
C LYS A 11 24.68 44.99 71.00
N GLY A 12 24.31 44.23 72.04
CA GLY A 12 23.86 42.85 71.89
C GLY A 12 22.52 42.75 71.16
N LEU A 13 21.60 43.66 71.48
CA LEU A 13 20.25 43.69 70.89
C LEU A 13 20.26 43.92 69.37
N GLY A 14 21.16 44.78 68.87
CA GLY A 14 21.26 45.10 67.44
C GLY A 14 21.70 43.90 66.57
N PHE A 15 22.57 43.04 67.11
CA PHE A 15 23.03 41.86 66.40
C PHE A 15 21.93 40.79 66.30
N ASP A 16 21.19 40.55 67.38
CA ASP A 16 20.09 39.58 67.40
C ASP A 16 18.95 40.00 66.47
N ILE A 17 18.58 41.29 66.47
CA ILE A 17 17.56 41.83 65.54
C ILE A 17 17.99 41.63 64.09
N SER A 18 19.26 41.90 63.74
CA SER A 18 19.75 41.71 62.37
C SER A 18 19.63 40.26 61.89
N ARG A 19 19.88 39.29 62.79
CA ARG A 19 19.78 37.86 62.48
C ARG A 19 18.34 37.42 62.24
N TYR A 20 17.38 37.91 63.04
CA TYR A 20 15.96 37.64 62.81
C TYR A 20 15.43 38.28 61.53
N VAL A 21 15.87 39.49 61.20
CA VAL A 21 15.51 40.15 59.93
C VAL A 21 16.03 39.35 58.73
N LEU A 22 17.28 38.89 58.78
CA LEU A 22 17.89 38.11 57.71
C LEU A 22 17.23 36.73 57.55
N LEU A 23 16.95 36.04 58.66
CA LEU A 23 16.19 34.78 58.65
C LEU A 23 14.77 34.96 58.12
N GLY A 24 14.09 36.04 58.54
CA GLY A 24 12.76 36.37 58.04
C GLY A 24 12.74 36.59 56.53
N LEU A 25 13.74 37.31 56.01
CA LEU A 25 13.89 37.53 54.57
C LEU A 25 14.16 36.23 53.81
N LEU A 26 15.00 35.35 54.36
CA LEU A 26 15.31 34.05 53.75
C LEU A 26 14.08 33.15 53.70
N ILE A 27 13.30 33.09 54.78
CA ILE A 27 12.03 32.35 54.84
C ILE A 27 11.04 32.92 53.83
N LEU A 28 10.88 34.24 53.77
CA LEU A 28 10.01 34.91 52.80
C LEU A 28 10.38 34.54 51.36
N PHE A 29 11.68 34.58 51.04
CA PHE A 29 12.18 34.26 49.71
C PHE A 29 11.95 32.78 49.35
N GLY A 30 12.18 31.88 50.31
CA GLY A 30 11.89 30.46 50.15
C GLY A 30 10.41 30.19 49.91
N LEU A 31 9.52 30.89 50.61
CA LEU A 31 8.08 30.78 50.44
C LEU A 31 7.64 31.27 49.06
N LEU A 32 8.25 32.35 48.57
CA LEU A 32 7.96 32.91 47.25
C LEU A 32 8.35 31.93 46.13
N ILE A 33 9.51 31.27 46.23
CA ILE A 33 9.94 30.24 45.28
C ILE A 33 9.02 29.01 45.34
N ALA A 34 8.63 28.56 46.53
CA ALA A 34 7.72 27.43 46.68
C ALA A 34 6.35 27.73 46.05
N LEU A 35 5.85 28.96 46.23
CA LEU A 35 4.60 29.41 45.62
C LEU A 35 4.68 29.39 44.10
N THR A 36 5.76 29.90 43.49
CA THR A 36 5.90 29.92 42.02
C THR A 36 6.01 28.51 41.44
N MET A 37 6.66 27.57 42.13
CA MET A 37 6.69 26.16 41.70
C MET A 37 5.31 25.50 41.77
N ILE A 38 4.56 25.70 42.86
CA ILE A 38 3.22 25.13 43.02
C ILE A 38 2.27 25.70 41.96
N PHE A 39 2.31 27.02 41.73
CA PHE A 39 1.51 27.65 40.68
C PHE A 39 1.89 27.18 39.28
N GLY A 40 3.19 27.06 38.99
CA GLY A 40 3.68 26.55 37.71
C GLY A 40 3.21 25.13 37.43
N TRP A 41 3.19 24.26 38.44
CA TRP A 41 2.65 22.90 38.32
C TRP A 41 1.13 22.91 38.14
N HIS A 42 0.41 23.70 38.93
CA HIS A 42 -1.05 23.62 38.94
C HIS A 42 -1.70 24.26 37.71
N LEU A 43 -1.03 25.25 37.09
CA LEU A 43 -1.56 25.96 35.93
C LEU A 43 -1.60 25.12 34.65
N GLY A 44 -1.06 23.89 34.65
CA GLY A 44 -1.26 22.93 33.55
C GLY A 44 -1.05 23.57 32.19
N LEU A 45 -0.03 24.43 32.10
CA LEU A 45 0.18 25.34 30.99
C LEU A 45 0.55 24.48 29.78
N GLU A 46 -0.46 24.08 29.01
CA GLU A 46 -0.27 23.46 27.71
C GLU A 46 0.41 24.51 26.83
N ILE A 47 1.73 24.39 26.70
CA ILE A 47 2.51 25.21 25.79
C ILE A 47 2.16 24.73 24.39
N THR A 48 1.07 25.25 23.83
CA THR A 48 0.74 25.06 22.42
C THR A 48 1.69 25.94 21.63
N VAL A 49 2.74 25.31 21.08
CA VAL A 49 3.64 25.97 20.14
C VAL A 49 3.01 25.86 18.75
N ASP A 50 2.57 26.99 18.21
CA ASP A 50 2.13 27.08 16.81
C ASP A 50 3.33 26.90 15.89
N ALA A 51 3.60 25.64 15.52
CA ALA A 51 4.62 25.30 14.55
C ALA A 51 4.04 25.44 13.14
N GLN A 52 4.56 26.40 12.39
CA GLN A 52 4.29 26.47 10.95
C GLN A 52 5.18 25.45 10.24
N GLY A 53 4.55 24.43 9.64
CA GLY A 53 5.22 23.39 8.87
C GLY A 53 4.64 23.27 7.47
N ILE A 54 5.50 22.96 6.49
CA ILE A 54 5.06 22.61 5.14
C ILE A 54 4.80 21.11 5.10
N VAL A 55 3.59 20.72 4.73
CA VAL A 55 3.26 19.32 4.49
C VAL A 55 3.74 18.96 3.10
N ASN A 56 4.70 18.03 3.04
CA ASN A 56 5.17 17.45 1.79
C ASN A 56 4.55 16.07 1.58
N PRO A 57 4.24 15.67 0.34
CA PRO A 57 3.76 14.32 0.05
C PRO A 57 4.84 13.31 0.44
N SER A 58 4.42 12.18 1.02
CA SER A 58 5.34 11.10 1.40
C SER A 58 5.98 10.44 0.18
N ARG A 59 5.23 10.35 -0.93
CA ARG A 59 5.66 9.80 -2.22
C ARG A 59 4.93 10.47 -3.37
N ASN A 60 5.62 10.62 -4.49
CA ASN A 60 5.05 11.05 -5.76
C ASN A 60 5.12 9.90 -6.75
N PHE A 61 4.00 9.63 -7.43
CA PHE A 61 3.91 8.60 -8.46
C PHE A 61 3.50 9.23 -9.79
N THR A 62 4.15 8.80 -10.87
CA THR A 62 3.76 9.18 -12.23
C THR A 62 3.10 7.98 -12.88
N VAL A 63 1.81 8.10 -13.17
CA VAL A 63 1.07 7.07 -13.89
C VAL A 63 1.41 7.16 -15.38
N LYS A 64 1.78 6.02 -15.97
CA LYS A 64 2.04 5.89 -17.41
C LYS A 64 1.26 4.70 -17.94
N SER A 65 0.74 4.83 -19.15
CA SER A 65 0.18 3.68 -19.86
C SER A 65 1.30 2.72 -20.23
N TRP A 66 1.02 1.42 -20.13
CA TRP A 66 1.91 0.37 -20.64
C TRP A 66 1.83 0.24 -22.15
N GLN A 67 0.67 0.55 -22.73
CA GLN A 67 0.39 0.43 -24.16
C GLN A 67 0.20 1.82 -24.79
N THR A 68 0.50 1.92 -26.08
CA THR A 68 0.20 3.12 -26.86
C THR A 68 -1.22 3.00 -27.38
N GLY A 69 -1.97 4.10 -27.39
CA GLY A 69 -3.32 4.08 -27.91
C GLY A 69 -3.98 5.46 -27.82
N VAL A 70 -5.24 5.52 -28.24
CA VAL A 70 -6.03 6.74 -28.17
C VAL A 70 -6.75 6.78 -26.83
N LEU A 71 -6.55 7.86 -26.07
CA LEU A 71 -7.26 8.08 -24.82
C LEU A 71 -8.75 8.30 -25.13
N LYS A 72 -9.60 7.37 -24.68
CA LYS A 72 -11.04 7.40 -24.94
C LYS A 72 -11.80 8.15 -23.87
N THR A 73 -11.54 7.80 -22.61
CA THR A 73 -12.27 8.36 -21.46
C THR A 73 -11.31 8.56 -20.29
N ILE A 74 -11.45 9.68 -19.59
CA ILE A 74 -10.79 9.94 -18.31
C ILE A 74 -11.84 9.77 -17.19
N LEU A 75 -11.56 8.94 -16.20
CA LEU A 75 -12.50 8.55 -15.14
C LEU A 75 -12.19 9.17 -13.78
N PHE A 76 -11.20 10.07 -13.70
CA PHE A 76 -10.86 10.79 -12.48
C PHE A 76 -11.01 12.31 -12.64
N ARG A 77 -11.17 13.00 -11.51
CA ARG A 77 -11.15 14.47 -11.44
C ARG A 77 -9.89 14.96 -10.74
N GLN A 78 -9.45 16.16 -11.08
CA GLN A 78 -8.31 16.79 -10.39
C GLN A 78 -8.61 16.97 -8.90
N GLY A 79 -7.66 16.56 -8.04
CA GLY A 79 -7.81 16.62 -6.59
C GLY A 79 -8.64 15.48 -5.97
N GLN A 80 -9.15 14.55 -6.78
CA GLN A 80 -9.82 13.35 -6.29
C GLN A 80 -8.81 12.40 -5.62
N GLY A 81 -9.19 11.81 -4.49
CA GLY A 81 -8.47 10.68 -3.90
C GLY A 81 -8.73 9.42 -4.70
N ILE A 82 -7.65 8.73 -5.09
CA ILE A 82 -7.68 7.57 -5.97
C ILE A 82 -7.19 6.35 -5.19
N GLY A 83 -7.90 5.23 -5.31
CA GLY A 83 -7.51 3.94 -4.73
C GLY A 83 -6.44 3.21 -5.54
N VAL A 84 -5.78 2.24 -4.92
CA VAL A 84 -4.95 1.27 -5.65
C VAL A 84 -5.88 0.43 -6.53
N ASP A 85 -5.42 0.13 -7.75
CA ASP A 85 -6.15 -0.64 -8.77
C ASP A 85 -7.45 0.00 -9.28
N GLU A 86 -7.64 1.31 -9.06
CA GLU A 86 -8.77 2.05 -9.64
C GLU A 86 -8.51 2.42 -11.11
N LEU A 87 -9.52 2.22 -11.96
CA LEU A 87 -9.43 2.54 -13.38
C LEU A 87 -9.44 4.05 -13.60
N LEU A 88 -8.31 4.59 -14.07
CA LEU A 88 -8.15 6.04 -14.27
C LEU A 88 -8.58 6.51 -15.65
N ALA A 89 -8.32 5.69 -16.66
CA ALA A 89 -8.56 6.03 -18.05
C ALA A 89 -8.77 4.80 -18.89
N GLU A 90 -9.63 4.93 -19.89
CA GLU A 90 -9.79 3.96 -20.96
C GLU A 90 -8.92 4.38 -22.15
N ILE A 91 -8.07 3.47 -22.60
CA ILE A 91 -7.23 3.65 -23.78
C ILE A 91 -7.69 2.64 -24.82
N GLU A 92 -8.08 3.14 -25.99
CA GLU A 92 -8.42 2.31 -27.13
C GLU A 92 -7.16 2.05 -27.95
N ASP A 93 -6.69 0.81 -27.92
CA ASP A 93 -5.58 0.33 -28.72
C ASP A 93 -6.12 -0.42 -29.95
N GLN A 94 -6.03 0.22 -31.11
CA GLN A 94 -6.46 -0.37 -32.38
C GLN A 94 -5.52 -1.48 -32.84
N GLU A 95 -4.23 -1.41 -32.51
CA GLU A 95 -3.23 -2.40 -32.90
C GLU A 95 -3.46 -3.70 -32.13
N THR A 96 -3.59 -3.61 -30.80
CA THR A 96 -3.92 -4.78 -29.97
C THR A 96 -5.25 -5.40 -30.38
N ARG A 97 -6.27 -4.59 -30.72
CA ARG A 97 -7.56 -5.13 -31.18
C ARG A 97 -7.45 -5.89 -32.50
N ALA A 98 -6.72 -5.34 -33.46
CA ALA A 98 -6.49 -6.00 -34.75
C ALA A 98 -5.67 -7.28 -34.59
N GLU A 99 -4.70 -7.29 -33.67
CA GLU A 99 -3.91 -8.49 -33.35
C GLU A 99 -4.77 -9.57 -32.70
N LEU A 100 -5.64 -9.21 -31.75
CA LEU A 100 -6.59 -10.15 -31.14
C LEU A 100 -7.55 -10.75 -32.17
N GLU A 101 -8.12 -9.92 -33.06
CA GLU A 101 -8.99 -10.41 -34.12
C GLU A 101 -8.26 -11.37 -35.07
N LYS A 102 -7.00 -11.07 -35.40
CA LYS A 102 -6.16 -11.97 -36.20
C LYS A 102 -5.92 -13.30 -35.49
N ILE A 103 -5.62 -13.27 -34.20
CA ILE A 103 -5.42 -14.48 -33.39
C ILE A 103 -6.70 -15.32 -33.35
N ASP A 104 -7.87 -14.70 -33.18
CA ASP A 104 -9.16 -15.38 -33.18
C ASP A 104 -9.43 -16.08 -34.52
N LEU A 105 -9.17 -15.39 -35.64
CA LEU A 105 -9.29 -15.98 -36.98
C LEU A 105 -8.31 -17.14 -37.19
N GLU A 106 -7.07 -17.01 -36.73
CA GLU A 106 -6.08 -18.09 -36.80
C GLU A 106 -6.51 -19.31 -35.98
N MET A 107 -7.09 -19.12 -34.80
CA MET A 107 -7.65 -20.20 -33.99
C MET A 107 -8.81 -20.90 -34.71
N GLU A 108 -9.76 -20.16 -35.29
CA GLU A 108 -10.89 -20.74 -36.03
C GLU A 108 -10.43 -21.60 -37.22
N VAL A 109 -9.45 -21.13 -37.97
CA VAL A 109 -8.84 -21.88 -39.08
C VAL A 109 -8.16 -23.15 -38.56
N GLN A 110 -7.45 -23.08 -37.44
CA GLN A 110 -6.80 -24.25 -36.85
C GLN A 110 -7.82 -25.29 -36.37
N TYR A 111 -8.90 -24.88 -35.70
CA TYR A 111 -9.97 -25.79 -35.28
C TYR A 111 -10.63 -26.48 -36.46
N SER A 112 -10.90 -25.74 -37.53
CA SER A 112 -11.47 -26.29 -38.77
C SER A 112 -10.54 -27.36 -39.38
N ARG A 113 -9.23 -27.11 -39.43
CA ARG A 113 -8.24 -28.07 -39.91
C ARG A 113 -8.15 -29.32 -39.05
N LEU A 114 -8.20 -29.18 -37.73
CA LEU A 114 -8.20 -30.31 -36.81
C LEU A 114 -9.43 -31.19 -37.01
N TYR A 115 -10.60 -30.57 -37.16
CA TYR A 115 -11.85 -31.27 -37.44
C TYR A 115 -11.82 -32.02 -38.78
N GLU A 116 -11.30 -31.39 -39.84
CA GLU A 116 -11.11 -32.05 -41.14
C GLU A 116 -10.16 -33.25 -41.05
N LEU A 117 -9.05 -33.10 -40.32
CA LEU A 117 -8.08 -34.16 -40.13
C LEU A 117 -8.68 -35.34 -39.37
N GLU A 118 -9.46 -35.07 -38.32
CA GLU A 118 -10.18 -36.09 -37.55
C GLU A 118 -11.17 -36.86 -38.43
N LEU A 119 -11.95 -36.15 -39.26
CA LEU A 119 -12.86 -36.77 -40.21
C LEU A 119 -12.13 -37.64 -41.23
N LYS A 120 -10.96 -37.18 -41.71
CA LYS A 120 -10.14 -37.95 -42.65
C LYS A 120 -9.62 -39.23 -42.01
N MET A 121 -9.07 -39.15 -40.79
CA MET A 121 -8.60 -40.31 -40.04
C MET A 121 -9.73 -41.32 -39.78
N HIS A 122 -10.93 -40.86 -39.45
CA HIS A 122 -12.09 -41.73 -39.27
C HIS A 122 -12.51 -42.44 -40.55
N ARG A 123 -12.46 -41.76 -41.71
CA ARG A 123 -12.73 -42.38 -43.01
C ARG A 123 -11.69 -43.43 -43.35
N GLU A 124 -10.41 -43.10 -43.23
CA GLU A 124 -9.31 -44.02 -43.51
C GLU A 124 -9.38 -45.28 -42.64
N ARG A 125 -9.68 -45.13 -41.35
CA ARG A 125 -9.89 -46.26 -40.44
C ARG A 125 -11.02 -47.17 -40.92
N LYS A 126 -12.17 -46.63 -41.32
CA LYS A 126 -13.30 -47.43 -41.83
C LYS A 126 -12.93 -48.18 -43.12
N VAL A 127 -12.15 -47.56 -44.00
CA VAL A 127 -11.67 -48.20 -45.24
C VAL A 127 -10.71 -49.35 -44.91
N LEU A 128 -9.77 -49.14 -43.99
CA LEU A 128 -8.84 -50.17 -43.50
C LEU A 128 -9.59 -51.35 -42.86
N GLU A 129 -10.57 -51.08 -42.00
CA GLU A 129 -11.41 -52.12 -41.38
C GLU A 129 -12.18 -52.94 -42.43
N ALA A 130 -12.70 -52.28 -43.47
CA ALA A 130 -13.37 -52.97 -44.58
C ALA A 130 -12.40 -53.83 -45.42
N GLN A 131 -11.16 -53.38 -45.64
CA GLN A 131 -10.13 -54.16 -46.32
C GLN A 131 -9.72 -55.38 -45.53
N ILE A 132 -9.46 -55.24 -44.22
CA ILE A 132 -9.12 -56.35 -43.33
C ILE A 132 -10.23 -57.42 -43.35
N ARG A 133 -11.50 -56.99 -43.32
CA ARG A 133 -12.65 -57.90 -43.38
C ARG A 133 -12.67 -58.69 -44.70
N ARG A 134 -12.49 -58.02 -45.85
CA ARG A 134 -12.43 -58.70 -47.16
C ARG A 134 -11.30 -59.70 -47.24
N THR A 135 -10.09 -59.31 -46.83
CA THR A 135 -8.93 -60.22 -46.85
C THR A 135 -9.17 -61.44 -45.96
N ARG A 136 -9.85 -61.27 -44.82
CA ARG A 136 -10.20 -62.39 -43.93
C ARG A 136 -11.20 -63.34 -44.59
N GLU A 137 -12.24 -62.80 -45.23
CA GLU A 137 -13.23 -63.59 -45.98
C GLU A 137 -12.56 -64.37 -47.14
N GLU A 138 -11.64 -63.74 -47.87
CA GLU A 138 -10.86 -64.38 -48.93
C GLU A 138 -9.99 -65.52 -48.40
N VAL A 139 -9.31 -65.34 -47.26
CA VAL A 139 -8.52 -66.39 -46.63
C VAL A 139 -9.39 -67.57 -46.15
N GLU A 140 -10.56 -67.29 -45.56
CA GLU A 140 -11.49 -68.32 -45.09
C GLU A 140 -12.06 -69.15 -46.27
N THR A 141 -12.41 -68.49 -47.38
CA THR A 141 -12.88 -69.19 -48.60
C THR A 141 -11.78 -70.02 -49.26
N ALA A 142 -10.55 -69.50 -49.35
CA ALA A 142 -9.41 -70.22 -49.91
C ALA A 142 -9.06 -71.48 -49.10
N ALA A 143 -9.10 -71.39 -47.76
CA ALA A 143 -8.89 -72.52 -46.86
C ALA A 143 -9.97 -73.61 -47.04
N ALA A 144 -11.23 -73.22 -47.23
CA ALA A 144 -12.34 -74.14 -47.47
C ALA A 144 -12.22 -74.87 -48.82
N THR A 145 -11.69 -74.23 -49.86
CA THR A 145 -11.51 -74.84 -51.19
C THR A 145 -10.23 -75.67 -51.35
N GLY A 146 -9.19 -75.43 -50.53
CA GLY A 146 -7.87 -76.06 -50.67
C GLY A 146 -7.69 -77.42 -49.97
N THR A 147 -8.73 -77.99 -49.37
CA THR A 147 -8.66 -79.26 -48.59
C THR A 147 -9.37 -80.46 -49.25
N GLY A 148 -9.74 -80.35 -50.53
CA GLY A 148 -10.20 -81.47 -51.36
C GLY A 148 -9.10 -82.03 -52.24
#